data_AF-A0A1A8KBY7-F1
#
_entry.id   AF-A0A1A8KBY7-F1
#
_cell.length_a   1.000
_cell.length_b   1.000
_cell.length_c   1.000
_cell.angle_alpha   90.00
_cell.angle_beta   90.00
_cell.angle_gamma   90.00
#
_symmetry.space_group_name_H-M   'P 1'
#
loop_
_entity.id
_entity.type
_entity.pdbx_description
1 polymer ?
#
loop_
_entity_poly.entity_id
_entity_poly.type
_entity_poly.pdbx_seq_one_letter_code
_entity_poly.pdbx_strand_id
1 'polypeptide(L)'
;MADCARWFKAGLALLCIIGAAESKRVVKCPSGCSCSKENIICVGTSQIPRTIPSESNSLSIVNGSIAEISEGMFALMPSLQLLLLNSNSLSTIKDDAFSGKSVVGCKSFLIDAHVFIIVTQLFGGSHIFKFNEQQNKFIKFQTVEVVNISKPNDMEVFQMDGDWYFLIVDSSKAGLSTLYKWADQPERNETGFYSYQFLHEWFRDTDAELVEVDGKLYLILASRSQSPVIYLWNKGTLTFVVHSEIQNVDDVVSVKAFQVESDLFLALACYIGDSKVVKWVNKQFTEILALPSRGAMILQPFAFSDRHYLALGSDYSFTQIYLWDNETKTFHKFKDVYVQSPRSFTVVTTDRRSFIFSSSLKGKSLVFEHIFVDLSL
;
A
#
# COMPACT_ATOMS: atom_id res chain seq x y z
N MET A 1 -35.12 19.56 43.58
CA MET A 1 -35.16 20.66 42.60
C MET A 1 -34.14 21.69 43.04
N ALA A 2 -33.30 22.14 42.11
CA ALA A 2 -32.12 23.01 42.30
C ALA A 2 -30.87 22.32 42.89
N ASP A 3 -30.15 21.53 42.07
CA ASP A 3 -28.66 21.49 42.04
C ASP A 3 -28.08 20.49 41.01
N CYS A 4 -28.67 20.42 39.81
CA CYS A 4 -28.17 19.58 38.72
C CYS A 4 -28.16 20.31 37.36
N ALA A 5 -27.87 21.62 37.37
CA ALA A 5 -27.92 22.44 36.14
C ALA A 5 -26.71 23.36 35.94
N ARG A 6 -25.64 23.22 36.75
CA ARG A 6 -24.49 24.16 36.72
C ARG A 6 -23.14 23.56 36.30
N TRP A 7 -23.09 22.28 35.96
CA TRP A 7 -21.86 21.62 35.46
C TRP A 7 -21.90 21.25 33.97
N PHE A 8 -23.02 21.51 33.28
CA PHE A 8 -23.18 21.22 31.85
C PHE A 8 -22.67 22.33 30.91
N LYS A 9 -22.15 23.45 31.46
CA LYS A 9 -21.68 24.61 30.66
C LYS A 9 -20.18 24.89 30.73
N ALA A 10 -19.40 24.09 31.47
CA ALA A 10 -17.94 24.22 31.51
C ALA A 10 -17.20 23.15 30.67
N GLY A 11 -17.85 22.04 30.31
CA GLY A 11 -17.27 20.97 29.48
C GLY A 11 -17.28 21.23 27.97
N LEU A 12 -18.02 22.23 27.48
CA LEU A 12 -18.12 22.55 26.05
C LEU A 12 -17.14 23.64 25.58
N ALA A 13 -16.44 24.32 26.50
CA ALA A 13 -15.52 25.41 26.17
C ALA A 13 -14.04 24.96 26.06
N LEU A 14 -13.71 23.72 26.47
CA LEU A 14 -12.36 23.16 26.34
C LEU A 14 -12.21 22.17 25.17
N LEU A 15 -13.26 21.94 24.39
CA LEU A 15 -13.26 21.07 23.21
C LEU A 15 -13.03 21.81 21.87
N CYS A 16 -12.76 23.12 21.90
CA CYS A 16 -12.60 23.94 20.69
C CYS A 16 -11.17 24.50 20.45
N ILE A 17 -10.14 24.11 21.23
CA ILE A 17 -8.76 24.64 21.04
C ILE A 17 -7.75 23.57 20.61
N ILE A 18 -8.14 22.31 20.45
CA ILE A 18 -7.31 21.31 19.75
C ILE A 18 -8.00 20.95 18.43
N GLY A 19 -8.35 21.98 17.66
CA GLY A 19 -8.40 21.81 16.23
C GLY A 19 -6.99 21.43 15.80
N ALA A 20 -6.82 20.20 15.35
CA ALA A 20 -5.60 19.74 14.71
C ALA A 20 -5.22 20.78 13.65
N ALA A 21 -4.26 21.63 13.97
CA ALA A 21 -3.54 22.38 12.97
C ALA A 21 -2.72 21.34 12.21
N GLU A 22 -3.37 20.68 11.26
CA GLU A 22 -2.68 20.17 10.10
C GLU A 22 -1.85 21.34 9.59
N SER A 23 -0.54 21.25 9.78
CA SER A 23 0.38 22.11 9.08
C SER A 23 0.28 21.74 7.59
N LYS A 24 -0.79 22.22 6.94
CA LYS A 24 -0.87 22.28 5.49
C LYS A 24 0.34 23.10 5.10
N ARG A 25 1.37 22.44 4.53
CA ARG A 25 2.48 23.16 3.89
C ARG A 25 1.83 24.13 2.90
N VAL A 26 1.87 25.42 3.22
CA VAL A 26 1.35 26.46 2.34
C VAL A 26 2.27 26.49 1.13
N VAL A 27 1.88 25.78 0.07
CA VAL A 27 2.59 25.81 -1.20
C VAL A 27 2.48 27.25 -1.72
N LYS A 28 3.61 27.95 -1.74
CA LYS A 28 3.68 29.32 -2.25
C LYS A 28 3.44 29.33 -3.75
N CYS A 29 2.84 30.41 -4.25
CA CYS A 29 2.65 30.60 -5.68
C CYS A 29 4.00 30.52 -6.41
N PRO A 30 4.12 29.76 -7.51
CA PRO A 30 5.37 29.65 -8.24
C PRO A 30 5.86 31.02 -8.75
N SER A 31 7.17 31.20 -8.79
CA SER A 31 7.78 32.44 -9.30
C SER A 31 7.43 32.64 -10.78
N GLY A 32 7.03 33.85 -11.16
CA GLY A 32 6.55 34.15 -12.52
C GLY A 32 5.08 33.77 -12.77
N CYS A 33 4.36 33.35 -11.73
CA CYS A 33 2.94 33.05 -11.79
C CYS A 33 2.13 33.96 -10.86
N SER A 34 0.89 34.20 -11.25
CA SER A 34 -0.16 34.82 -10.44
C SER A 34 -1.17 33.74 -10.06
N CYS A 35 -1.33 33.51 -8.77
CA CYS A 35 -2.21 32.47 -8.24
C CYS A 35 -3.44 33.08 -7.58
N SER A 36 -4.61 32.59 -7.96
CA SER A 36 -5.87 32.73 -7.23
C SER A 36 -6.18 31.42 -6.49
N LYS A 37 -7.37 31.31 -5.89
CA LYS A 37 -7.78 30.09 -5.18
C LYS A 37 -7.78 28.88 -6.12
N GLU A 38 -8.39 29.04 -7.30
CA GLU A 38 -8.65 27.95 -8.25
C GLU A 38 -7.74 28.01 -9.50
N ASN A 39 -7.28 29.21 -9.87
CA ASN A 39 -6.57 29.44 -11.14
C ASN A 39 -5.15 29.94 -10.93
N ILE A 40 -4.22 29.44 -11.72
CA ILE A 40 -2.82 29.86 -11.75
C ILE A 40 -2.47 30.28 -13.16
N ILE A 41 -1.91 31.48 -13.31
CA ILE A 41 -1.52 32.05 -14.60
C ILE A 41 -0.03 32.38 -14.54
N CYS A 42 0.77 31.70 -15.32
CA CYS A 42 2.19 31.94 -15.48
C CYS A 42 2.45 32.63 -16.81
N VAL A 43 3.22 33.72 -16.79
CA VAL A 43 3.54 34.49 -18.01
C VAL A 43 5.05 34.56 -18.17
N GLY A 44 5.56 34.23 -19.36
CA GLY A 44 7.01 34.32 -19.64
C GLY A 44 7.86 33.25 -18.99
N THR A 45 7.27 32.16 -18.48
CA THR A 45 8.04 31.07 -17.86
C THR A 45 8.66 30.15 -18.91
N SER A 46 9.87 29.67 -18.64
CA SER A 46 10.57 28.68 -19.46
C SER A 46 10.37 27.24 -18.96
N GLN A 47 9.69 27.06 -17.82
CA GLN A 47 9.49 25.77 -17.17
C GLN A 47 8.06 25.65 -16.62
N ILE A 48 7.51 24.43 -16.66
CA ILE A 48 6.24 24.10 -16.02
C ILE A 48 6.46 24.00 -14.50
N PRO A 49 5.69 24.69 -13.65
CA PRO A 49 5.80 24.56 -12.19
C PRO A 49 5.59 23.10 -11.76
N ARG A 50 6.45 22.57 -10.89
CA ARG A 50 6.34 21.15 -10.45
C ARG A 50 5.19 20.90 -9.47
N THR A 51 4.77 21.92 -8.73
CA THR A 51 3.71 21.83 -7.72
C THR A 51 2.88 23.09 -7.76
N ILE A 52 1.59 22.96 -7.51
CA ILE A 52 0.64 24.06 -7.41
C ILE A 52 -0.07 24.02 -6.05
N PRO A 53 -0.60 25.15 -5.55
CA PRO A 53 -1.51 25.16 -4.41
C PRO A 53 -2.62 24.09 -4.53
N SER A 54 -2.90 23.39 -3.44
CA SER A 54 -3.78 22.20 -3.41
C SER A 54 -5.25 22.49 -3.78
N GLU A 55 -5.67 23.75 -3.71
CA GLU A 55 -7.04 24.19 -4.05
C GLU A 55 -7.17 24.59 -5.53
N SER A 56 -6.06 24.64 -6.27
CA SER A 56 -6.05 25.07 -7.67
C SER A 56 -6.37 23.90 -8.61
N ASN A 57 -7.29 24.15 -9.54
CA ASN A 57 -7.73 23.18 -10.55
C ASN A 57 -7.47 23.66 -11.99
N SER A 58 -6.98 24.89 -12.18
CA SER A 58 -6.60 25.43 -13.48
C SER A 58 -5.17 25.98 -13.50
N LEU A 59 -4.39 25.59 -14.50
CA LEU A 59 -3.04 26.09 -14.78
C LEU A 59 -2.98 26.62 -16.21
N SER A 60 -2.64 27.90 -16.35
CA SER A 60 -2.43 28.58 -17.62
C SER A 60 -1.00 29.06 -17.73
N ILE A 61 -0.31 28.73 -18.81
CA ILE A 61 1.04 29.19 -19.11
C ILE A 61 1.00 29.91 -20.46
N VAL A 62 1.30 31.20 -20.44
CA VAL A 62 1.13 32.10 -21.58
C VAL A 62 2.47 32.77 -21.93
N ASN A 63 2.77 32.87 -23.23
CA ASN A 63 3.96 33.56 -23.74
C ASN A 63 5.27 33.04 -23.13
N GLY A 64 5.36 31.72 -22.90
CA GLY A 64 6.55 31.08 -22.35
C GLY A 64 7.48 30.53 -23.42
N SER A 65 8.56 29.87 -22.98
CA SER A 65 9.56 29.24 -23.87
C SER A 65 9.67 27.73 -23.61
N ILE A 66 8.57 27.09 -23.21
CA ILE A 66 8.54 25.65 -22.95
C ILE A 66 8.65 24.93 -24.29
N ALA A 67 9.70 24.11 -24.44
CA ALA A 67 9.96 23.33 -25.65
C ALA A 67 9.51 21.86 -25.53
N GLU A 68 9.60 21.28 -24.32
CA GLU A 68 9.26 19.88 -24.07
C GLU A 68 8.29 19.74 -22.90
N ILE A 69 7.27 18.89 -23.05
CA ILE A 69 6.51 18.32 -21.95
C ILE A 69 6.93 16.88 -21.77
N SER A 70 7.64 16.60 -20.68
CA SER A 70 8.11 15.25 -20.37
C SER A 70 7.02 14.38 -19.74
N GLU A 71 7.24 13.08 -19.73
CA GLU A 71 6.39 12.08 -19.07
C GLU A 71 6.06 12.46 -17.62
N GLY A 72 4.77 12.38 -17.25
CA GLY A 72 4.30 12.64 -15.88
C GLY A 72 4.48 14.07 -15.38
N MET A 73 4.65 15.06 -16.26
CA MET A 73 4.95 16.45 -15.88
C MET A 73 3.89 17.09 -14.97
N PHE A 74 2.65 16.59 -15.01
CA PHE A 74 1.53 17.06 -14.19
C PHE A 74 1.15 16.10 -13.05
N ALA A 75 1.96 15.06 -12.78
CA ALA A 75 1.62 14.01 -11.81
C ALA A 75 1.39 14.52 -10.37
N LEU A 76 2.04 15.63 -9.98
CA LEU A 76 1.88 16.26 -8.66
C LEU A 76 0.73 17.28 -8.61
N MET A 77 -0.11 17.34 -9.65
CA MET A 77 -1.27 18.22 -9.74
C MET A 77 -2.55 17.38 -9.94
N PRO A 78 -2.89 16.46 -9.02
CA PRO A 78 -4.00 15.51 -9.22
C PRO A 78 -5.38 16.19 -9.32
N SER A 79 -5.49 17.42 -8.85
CA SER A 79 -6.72 18.24 -8.90
C SER A 79 -6.83 19.09 -10.17
N LEU A 80 -5.83 19.05 -11.06
CA LEU A 80 -5.80 19.86 -12.28
C LEU A 80 -6.84 19.35 -13.28
N GLN A 81 -7.84 20.18 -13.54
CA GLN A 81 -8.93 19.92 -14.47
C GLN A 81 -8.74 20.66 -15.81
N LEU A 82 -8.08 21.82 -15.78
CA LEU A 82 -7.86 22.65 -16.95
C LEU A 82 -6.38 23.04 -17.07
N LEU A 83 -5.76 22.69 -18.19
CA LEU A 83 -4.40 23.08 -18.54
C LEU A 83 -4.42 23.86 -19.85
N LEU A 84 -3.89 25.09 -19.82
CA LEU A 84 -3.76 25.95 -21.00
C LEU A 84 -2.28 26.26 -21.24
N LEU A 85 -1.75 25.89 -22.40
CA LEU A 85 -0.38 26.19 -22.83
C LEU A 85 -0.44 27.07 -24.08
N ASN A 86 -0.60 28.38 -23.89
CA ASN A 86 -0.78 29.32 -24.99
C ASN A 86 0.54 30.00 -25.35
N SER A 87 0.85 30.11 -26.64
CA SER A 87 2.01 30.86 -27.14
C SER A 87 3.33 30.41 -26.48
N ASN A 88 3.57 29.10 -26.51
CA ASN A 88 4.85 28.48 -26.12
C ASN A 88 5.54 27.88 -27.35
N SER A 89 6.84 27.58 -27.25
CA SER A 89 7.64 26.99 -28.33
C SER A 89 7.69 25.46 -28.27
N LEU A 90 6.56 24.81 -28.00
CA LEU A 90 6.49 23.36 -27.81
C LEU A 90 6.91 22.61 -29.08
N SER A 91 7.99 21.84 -29.00
CA SER A 91 8.49 20.97 -30.07
C SER A 91 8.23 19.49 -29.78
N THR A 92 8.09 19.09 -28.52
CA THR A 92 7.94 17.69 -28.13
C THR A 92 6.99 17.53 -26.94
N ILE A 93 6.02 16.63 -27.08
CA ILE A 93 5.20 16.14 -25.96
C ILE A 93 5.45 14.64 -25.91
N LYS A 94 6.06 14.18 -24.82
CA LYS A 94 6.35 12.74 -24.65
C LYS A 94 5.06 11.97 -24.38
N ASP A 95 5.07 10.69 -24.72
CA ASP A 95 4.03 9.77 -24.24
C ASP A 95 3.90 9.89 -22.72
N ASP A 96 2.68 9.72 -22.20
CA ASP A 96 2.40 9.83 -20.77
C ASP A 96 2.70 11.22 -20.13
N ALA A 97 2.91 12.28 -20.93
CA ALA A 97 3.15 13.63 -20.42
C ALA A 97 2.07 14.15 -19.45
N PHE A 98 0.83 13.78 -19.70
CA PHE A 98 -0.34 14.17 -18.90
C PHE A 98 -0.85 13.05 -17.98
N SER A 99 -0.25 11.85 -18.02
CA SER A 99 -0.63 10.79 -17.10
C SER A 99 0.14 10.95 -15.79
N GLY A 100 -0.58 11.13 -14.68
CA GLY A 100 0.03 11.02 -13.37
C GLY A 100 0.41 9.56 -13.13
N LYS A 101 1.69 9.20 -13.06
CA LYS A 101 2.10 7.84 -12.67
C LYS A 101 2.07 7.73 -11.15
N SER A 102 0.92 7.39 -10.61
CA SER A 102 0.74 7.16 -9.18
C SER A 102 0.87 5.67 -8.88
N VAL A 103 2.12 5.17 -8.92
CA VAL A 103 2.44 3.78 -8.57
C VAL A 103 2.12 3.55 -7.10
N VAL A 104 1.34 2.50 -6.83
CA VAL A 104 0.97 2.07 -5.48
C VAL A 104 1.77 0.86 -5.06
N GLY A 105 1.94 -0.11 -5.97
CA GLY A 105 2.63 -1.35 -5.69
C GLY A 105 3.47 -1.83 -6.86
N CYS A 106 4.58 -2.49 -6.52
CA CYS A 106 5.43 -3.24 -7.43
C CYS A 106 5.70 -4.61 -6.82
N LYS A 107 5.35 -5.70 -7.52
CA LYS A 107 5.74 -7.07 -7.12
C LYS A 107 6.45 -7.74 -8.27
N SER A 108 7.61 -8.32 -7.98
CA SER A 108 8.39 -9.11 -8.94
C SER A 108 8.15 -10.59 -8.75
N PHE A 109 8.14 -11.36 -9.84
CA PHE A 109 7.97 -12.81 -9.83
C PHE A 109 8.69 -13.43 -11.02
N LEU A 110 8.82 -14.76 -10.99
CA LEU A 110 9.54 -15.54 -12.00
C LEU A 110 8.59 -16.54 -12.64
N ILE A 111 8.48 -16.51 -13.97
CA ILE A 111 7.81 -17.56 -14.76
C ILE A 111 8.85 -18.08 -15.76
N ASP A 112 9.14 -19.38 -15.71
CA ASP A 112 10.11 -20.05 -16.60
C ASP A 112 11.44 -19.30 -16.71
N ALA A 113 12.03 -18.95 -15.56
CA ALA A 113 13.27 -18.16 -15.44
C ALA A 113 13.23 -16.73 -16.01
N HIS A 114 12.08 -16.24 -16.49
CA HIS A 114 11.93 -14.85 -16.89
C HIS A 114 11.45 -14.00 -15.72
N VAL A 115 12.10 -12.84 -15.54
CA VAL A 115 11.71 -11.86 -14.51
C VAL A 115 10.56 -11.01 -15.02
N PHE A 116 9.49 -10.96 -14.24
CA PHE A 116 8.36 -10.07 -14.44
C PHE A 116 8.19 -9.12 -13.25
N ILE A 117 7.63 -7.95 -13.51
CA ILE A 117 7.20 -6.99 -12.50
C ILE A 117 5.78 -6.54 -12.84
N ILE A 118 4.84 -6.72 -11.92
CA ILE A 118 3.53 -6.04 -11.99
C ILE A 118 3.66 -4.70 -11.28
N VAL A 119 3.18 -3.65 -11.93
CA VAL A 119 3.13 -2.28 -11.43
C VAL A 119 1.67 -1.85 -11.38
N THR A 120 1.14 -1.66 -10.17
CA THR A 120 -0.22 -1.17 -9.95
C THR A 120 -0.22 0.35 -9.78
N GLN A 121 -1.17 1.03 -10.41
CA GLN A 121 -1.22 2.49 -10.42
C GLN A 121 -2.64 3.00 -10.18
N LEU A 122 -2.78 4.10 -9.43
CA LEU A 122 -4.07 4.81 -9.26
C LEU A 122 -4.53 5.51 -10.54
N PHE A 123 -3.58 5.89 -11.38
CA PHE A 123 -3.81 6.63 -12.62
C PHE A 123 -2.86 6.09 -13.69
N GLY A 124 -3.27 6.12 -14.95
CA GLY A 124 -2.47 5.60 -16.08
C GLY A 124 -2.68 4.11 -16.37
N GLY A 125 -3.37 3.37 -15.50
CA GLY A 125 -3.59 1.93 -15.63
C GLY A 125 -2.47 1.10 -15.03
N SER A 126 -2.74 -0.17 -14.76
CA SER A 126 -1.74 -1.09 -14.21
C SER A 126 -1.07 -1.87 -15.34
N HIS A 127 0.21 -2.20 -15.19
CA HIS A 127 1.01 -2.82 -16.26
C HIS A 127 1.90 -3.93 -15.73
N ILE A 128 2.20 -4.88 -16.60
CA ILE A 128 3.17 -5.96 -16.37
C ILE A 128 4.35 -5.72 -17.29
N PHE A 129 5.54 -5.78 -16.73
CA PHE A 129 6.80 -5.65 -17.45
C PHE A 129 7.56 -6.96 -17.40
N LYS A 130 8.22 -7.31 -18.50
CA LYS A 130 9.13 -8.45 -18.61
C LYS A 130 10.55 -7.94 -18.78
N PHE A 131 11.50 -8.48 -18.04
CA PHE A 131 12.92 -8.16 -18.22
C PHE A 131 13.42 -8.76 -19.53
N ASN A 132 14.07 -7.93 -20.36
CA ASN A 132 14.75 -8.36 -21.56
C ASN A 132 16.26 -8.32 -21.33
N GLU A 133 16.88 -9.50 -21.28
CA GLU A 133 18.31 -9.64 -21.01
C GLU A 133 19.20 -9.03 -22.10
N GLN A 134 18.82 -9.19 -23.37
CA GLN A 134 19.59 -8.67 -24.52
C GLN A 134 19.68 -7.15 -24.49
N GLN A 135 18.62 -6.47 -24.03
CA GLN A 135 18.54 -5.02 -23.96
C GLN A 135 18.82 -4.47 -22.55
N ASN A 136 19.04 -5.36 -21.57
CA ASN A 136 19.21 -5.05 -20.14
C ASN A 136 18.16 -4.05 -19.63
N LYS A 137 16.88 -4.26 -19.97
CA LYS A 137 15.78 -3.36 -19.58
C LYS A 137 14.46 -4.10 -19.43
N PHE A 138 13.57 -3.52 -18.62
CA PHE A 138 12.18 -3.93 -18.55
C PHE A 138 11.41 -3.40 -19.76
N ILE A 139 10.64 -4.28 -20.41
CA ILE A 139 9.76 -3.96 -21.53
C ILE A 139 8.33 -4.24 -21.09
N LYS A 140 7.39 -3.37 -21.44
CA LYS A 140 5.97 -3.60 -21.16
C LYS A 140 5.54 -4.90 -21.84
N PHE A 141 5.13 -5.87 -21.03
CA PHE A 141 4.64 -7.17 -21.45
C PHE A 141 3.12 -7.14 -21.67
N GLN A 142 2.39 -6.54 -20.73
CA GLN A 142 0.93 -6.51 -20.78
C GLN A 142 0.39 -5.25 -20.09
N THR A 143 -0.73 -4.71 -20.57
CA THR A 143 -1.56 -3.78 -19.79
C THR A 143 -2.62 -4.59 -19.07
N VAL A 144 -2.69 -4.45 -17.74
CA VAL A 144 -3.70 -5.15 -16.92
C VAL A 144 -5.07 -4.58 -17.27
N GLU A 145 -6.02 -5.45 -17.55
CA GLU A 145 -7.39 -5.07 -17.84
C GLU A 145 -8.04 -4.44 -16.59
N VAL A 146 -8.54 -3.21 -16.75
CA VAL A 146 -9.00 -2.36 -15.63
C VAL A 146 -10.53 -2.36 -15.48
N VAL A 147 -11.25 -3.31 -16.09
CA VAL A 147 -12.72 -3.27 -16.23
C VAL A 147 -13.43 -3.02 -14.90
N ASN A 148 -12.94 -3.60 -13.80
CA ASN A 148 -13.50 -3.42 -12.46
C ASN A 148 -12.47 -2.96 -11.42
N ILE A 149 -11.34 -2.36 -11.82
CA ILE A 149 -10.36 -1.79 -10.88
C ILE A 149 -10.47 -0.27 -10.93
N SER A 150 -10.57 0.36 -9.77
CA SER A 150 -10.66 1.81 -9.62
C SER A 150 -9.55 2.38 -8.72
N LYS A 151 -9.25 1.76 -7.58
CA LYS A 151 -8.22 2.25 -6.64
C LYS A 151 -7.40 1.09 -6.06
N PRO A 152 -6.45 0.54 -6.83
CA PRO A 152 -5.57 -0.50 -6.32
C PRO A 152 -4.82 0.02 -5.09
N ASN A 153 -4.80 -0.77 -4.01
CA ASN A 153 -4.15 -0.41 -2.76
C ASN A 153 -3.05 -1.41 -2.36
N ASP A 154 -3.30 -2.68 -2.60
CA ASP A 154 -2.35 -3.76 -2.33
C ASP A 154 -2.38 -4.82 -3.45
N MET A 155 -1.36 -5.67 -3.51
CA MET A 155 -1.27 -6.75 -4.47
C MET A 155 -0.51 -7.95 -3.90
N GLU A 156 -1.07 -9.14 -4.12
CA GLU A 156 -0.41 -10.40 -3.83
C GLU A 156 -0.18 -11.23 -5.10
N VAL A 157 0.99 -11.87 -5.19
CA VAL A 157 1.39 -12.71 -6.32
C VAL A 157 1.75 -14.08 -5.77
N PHE A 158 1.11 -15.12 -6.28
CA PHE A 158 1.25 -16.46 -5.73
C PHE A 158 1.06 -17.54 -6.80
N GLN A 159 1.57 -18.72 -6.49
CA GLN A 159 1.38 -19.91 -7.32
C GLN A 159 0.49 -20.91 -6.58
N MET A 160 -0.41 -21.56 -7.31
CA MET A 160 -1.28 -22.60 -6.77
C MET A 160 -1.52 -23.65 -7.84
N ASP A 161 -1.34 -24.93 -7.46
CA ASP A 161 -1.52 -26.07 -8.37
C ASP A 161 -0.72 -25.94 -9.69
N GLY A 162 0.44 -25.27 -9.66
CA GLY A 162 1.31 -25.02 -10.80
C GLY A 162 1.00 -23.76 -11.60
N ASP A 163 -0.19 -23.18 -11.43
CA ASP A 163 -0.63 -21.97 -12.12
C ASP A 163 -0.26 -20.71 -11.34
N TRP A 164 0.08 -19.64 -12.07
CA TRP A 164 0.38 -18.33 -11.50
C TRP A 164 -0.86 -17.46 -11.40
N TYR A 165 -0.98 -16.78 -10.27
CA TYR A 165 -2.05 -15.85 -9.98
C TYR A 165 -1.50 -14.55 -9.39
N PHE A 166 -2.21 -13.45 -9.61
CA PHE A 166 -2.06 -12.29 -8.74
C PHE A 166 -3.42 -11.70 -8.40
N LEU A 167 -3.53 -11.14 -7.20
CA LEU A 167 -4.69 -10.43 -6.71
C LEU A 167 -4.37 -8.95 -6.63
N ILE A 168 -5.22 -8.11 -7.22
CA ILE A 168 -5.23 -6.67 -6.93
C ILE A 168 -6.34 -6.40 -5.92
N VAL A 169 -5.97 -5.76 -4.81
CA VAL A 169 -6.90 -5.34 -3.75
C VAL A 169 -7.37 -3.91 -4.03
N ASP A 170 -8.67 -3.69 -4.10
CA ASP A 170 -9.26 -2.38 -4.44
C ASP A 170 -9.89 -1.69 -3.22
N SER A 171 -9.44 -0.46 -2.96
CA SER A 171 -9.88 0.35 -1.81
C SER A 171 -11.11 1.22 -2.10
N SER A 172 -11.63 1.19 -3.32
CA SER A 172 -12.84 1.91 -3.70
C SER A 172 -14.05 0.99 -3.61
N LYS A 173 -15.23 1.57 -3.36
CA LYS A 173 -16.50 0.83 -3.41
C LYS A 173 -16.94 0.46 -4.83
N ALA A 174 -16.42 1.17 -5.83
CA ALA A 174 -16.84 1.01 -7.23
C ALA A 174 -15.98 -0.02 -7.97
N GLY A 175 -14.73 -0.20 -7.53
CA GLY A 175 -13.87 -1.29 -7.97
C GLY A 175 -14.09 -2.55 -7.14
N LEU A 176 -13.55 -3.66 -7.64
CA LEU A 176 -13.60 -4.98 -7.05
C LEU A 176 -12.17 -5.50 -6.89
N SER A 177 -11.88 -6.09 -5.73
CA SER A 177 -10.66 -6.87 -5.58
C SER A 177 -10.69 -8.01 -6.59
N THR A 178 -9.69 -8.09 -7.46
CA THR A 178 -9.74 -8.92 -8.67
C THR A 178 -8.55 -9.88 -8.72
N LEU A 179 -8.86 -11.16 -8.79
CA LEU A 179 -7.91 -12.24 -9.02
C LEU A 179 -7.68 -12.40 -10.52
N TYR A 180 -6.41 -12.44 -10.92
CA TYR A 180 -5.96 -12.68 -12.27
C TYR A 180 -5.24 -14.02 -12.34
N LYS A 181 -5.42 -14.74 -13.45
CA LYS A 181 -4.77 -16.03 -13.71
C LYS A 181 -3.87 -15.92 -14.95
N TRP A 182 -2.66 -16.49 -14.85
CA TRP A 182 -1.80 -16.72 -16.01
C TRP A 182 -2.42 -17.78 -16.92
N ALA A 183 -2.73 -17.40 -18.15
CA ALA A 183 -3.36 -18.29 -19.11
C ALA A 183 -2.93 -17.95 -20.54
N ASP A 184 -2.94 -18.98 -21.38
CA ASP A 184 -2.91 -18.81 -22.83
C ASP A 184 -4.30 -18.43 -23.33
N GLN A 185 -4.37 -17.48 -24.25
CA GLN A 185 -5.57 -17.08 -24.98
C GLN A 185 -5.40 -17.46 -26.46
N PRO A 186 -5.77 -18.70 -26.85
CA PRO A 186 -5.54 -19.20 -28.21
C PRO A 186 -6.21 -18.33 -29.28
N GLU A 187 -7.37 -17.76 -28.97
CA GLU A 187 -8.12 -16.90 -29.89
C GLU A 187 -7.39 -15.58 -30.22
N ARG A 188 -6.55 -15.10 -29.30
CA ARG A 188 -5.76 -13.87 -29.45
C ARG A 188 -4.29 -14.16 -29.77
N ASN A 189 -3.87 -15.41 -29.69
CA ASN A 189 -2.47 -15.84 -29.78
C ASN A 189 -1.58 -15.07 -28.79
N GLU A 190 -2.10 -14.85 -27.58
CA GLU A 190 -1.46 -14.11 -26.50
C GLU A 190 -1.41 -14.96 -25.23
N THR A 191 -0.35 -14.81 -24.45
CA THR A 191 -0.21 -15.40 -23.11
C THR A 191 -0.03 -14.27 -22.12
N GLY A 192 -0.72 -14.33 -20.98
CA GLY A 192 -0.62 -13.30 -19.97
C GLY A 192 -1.56 -13.54 -18.80
N PHE A 193 -1.77 -12.49 -18.02
CA PHE A 193 -2.70 -12.52 -16.89
C PHE A 193 -4.05 -11.95 -17.28
N TYR A 194 -5.11 -12.70 -17.01
CA TYR A 194 -6.48 -12.29 -17.33
C TYR A 194 -7.37 -12.41 -16.11
N SER A 195 -8.38 -11.54 -16.04
CA SER A 195 -9.35 -11.52 -14.95
C SER A 195 -9.98 -12.91 -14.77
N TYR A 196 -9.94 -13.44 -13.56
CA TYR A 196 -10.35 -14.81 -13.26
C TYR A 196 -11.51 -14.85 -12.26
N GLN A 197 -11.45 -14.01 -11.21
CA GLN A 197 -12.51 -13.93 -10.21
C GLN A 197 -12.57 -12.52 -9.60
N PHE A 198 -13.78 -12.01 -9.41
CA PHE A 198 -14.03 -10.78 -8.65
C PHE A 198 -14.42 -11.12 -7.21
N LEU A 199 -13.91 -10.35 -6.26
CA LEU A 199 -14.07 -10.55 -4.83
C LEU A 199 -14.63 -9.29 -4.17
N HIS A 200 -15.40 -9.52 -3.11
CA HIS A 200 -15.80 -8.54 -2.11
C HIS A 200 -16.45 -7.25 -2.64
N GLU A 201 -17.59 -7.44 -3.32
CA GLU A 201 -18.36 -6.35 -3.93
C GLU A 201 -18.82 -5.28 -2.92
N TRP A 202 -18.64 -4.00 -3.26
CA TRP A 202 -19.02 -2.81 -2.46
C TRP A 202 -18.21 -2.56 -1.18
N PHE A 203 -17.11 -3.29 -0.99
CA PHE A 203 -16.19 -3.09 0.13
C PHE A 203 -15.02 -2.19 -0.25
N ARG A 204 -14.28 -1.73 0.75
CA ARG A 204 -13.07 -0.92 0.57
C ARG A 204 -11.90 -1.71 1.11
N ASP A 205 -11.41 -2.61 0.28
CA ASP A 205 -10.35 -3.53 0.67
C ASP A 205 -9.01 -2.79 0.77
N THR A 206 -8.23 -3.18 1.75
CA THR A 206 -6.99 -2.48 2.13
C THR A 206 -5.78 -3.36 1.95
N ASP A 207 -5.89 -4.64 2.27
CA ASP A 207 -4.77 -5.58 2.19
C ASP A 207 -5.33 -6.98 2.02
N ALA A 208 -4.52 -7.85 1.42
CA ALA A 208 -4.81 -9.26 1.33
C ALA A 208 -3.62 -10.08 1.80
N GLU A 209 -3.89 -11.29 2.31
CA GLU A 209 -2.85 -12.22 2.70
C GLU A 209 -3.27 -13.65 2.36
N LEU A 210 -2.38 -14.41 1.72
CA LEU A 210 -2.58 -15.83 1.47
C LEU A 210 -1.96 -16.68 2.57
N VAL A 211 -2.68 -17.72 2.95
CA VAL A 211 -2.29 -18.61 4.03
C VAL A 211 -2.60 -20.05 3.65
N GLU A 212 -1.60 -20.91 3.71
CA GLU A 212 -1.80 -22.35 3.58
C GLU A 212 -1.74 -23.03 4.95
N VAL A 213 -2.79 -23.76 5.31
CA VAL A 213 -2.85 -24.55 6.53
C VAL A 213 -3.72 -25.78 6.34
N ASP A 214 -3.29 -26.92 6.89
CA ASP A 214 -3.96 -28.21 6.75
C ASP A 214 -4.21 -28.63 5.28
N GLY A 215 -3.31 -28.27 4.37
CA GLY A 215 -3.41 -28.56 2.92
C GLY A 215 -4.51 -27.77 2.20
N LYS A 216 -5.00 -26.69 2.82
CA LYS A 216 -5.99 -25.78 2.26
C LYS A 216 -5.41 -24.38 2.12
N LEU A 217 -5.73 -23.74 1.01
CA LEU A 217 -5.37 -22.36 0.74
C LEU A 217 -6.51 -21.43 1.16
N TYR A 218 -6.18 -20.49 2.02
CA TYR A 218 -7.06 -19.42 2.48
C TYR A 218 -6.55 -18.07 1.97
N LEU A 219 -7.49 -17.17 1.70
CA LEU A 219 -7.22 -15.78 1.39
C LEU A 219 -7.93 -14.93 2.45
N ILE A 220 -7.16 -14.15 3.21
CA ILE A 220 -7.71 -13.18 4.16
C ILE A 220 -7.75 -11.82 3.48
N LEU A 221 -8.89 -11.15 3.55
CA LEU A 221 -9.09 -9.83 2.97
C LEU A 221 -9.50 -8.86 4.07
N ALA A 222 -8.74 -7.79 4.25
CA ALA A 222 -9.05 -6.74 5.22
C ALA A 222 -9.66 -5.53 4.54
N SER A 223 -10.68 -4.94 5.15
CA SER A 223 -11.44 -3.83 4.57
C SER A 223 -11.77 -2.78 5.62
N ARG A 224 -11.89 -1.52 5.19
CA ARG A 224 -12.19 -0.41 6.11
C ARG A 224 -13.53 -0.61 6.83
N SER A 225 -13.50 -0.42 8.14
CA SER A 225 -14.67 -0.50 9.02
C SER A 225 -15.41 -1.84 8.98
N GLN A 226 -14.72 -2.94 8.62
CA GLN A 226 -15.25 -4.31 8.63
C GLN A 226 -14.28 -5.25 9.34
N SER A 227 -14.77 -6.42 9.72
CA SER A 227 -13.92 -7.53 10.14
C SER A 227 -13.24 -8.17 8.92
N PRO A 228 -12.01 -8.69 9.04
CA PRO A 228 -11.35 -9.40 7.94
C PRO A 228 -12.12 -10.65 7.53
N VAL A 229 -12.36 -10.80 6.23
CA VAL A 229 -13.06 -11.93 5.64
C VAL A 229 -12.06 -13.01 5.23
N ILE A 230 -12.38 -14.27 5.53
CA ILE A 230 -11.59 -15.44 5.15
C ILE A 230 -12.31 -16.13 3.99
N TYR A 231 -11.63 -16.23 2.85
CA TYR A 231 -12.01 -17.06 1.73
C TYR A 231 -11.24 -18.38 1.76
N LEU A 232 -11.87 -19.45 1.29
CA LEU A 232 -11.25 -20.76 1.08
C LEU A 232 -11.23 -21.08 -0.41
N TRP A 233 -10.10 -21.55 -0.92
CA TRP A 233 -10.03 -22.06 -2.29
C TRP A 233 -10.83 -23.36 -2.44
N ASN A 234 -11.83 -23.33 -3.31
CA ASN A 234 -12.65 -24.49 -3.63
C ASN A 234 -12.06 -25.23 -4.84
N LYS A 235 -11.50 -26.42 -4.61
CA LYS A 235 -10.91 -27.25 -5.68
C LYS A 235 -11.91 -27.78 -6.72
N GLY A 236 -13.20 -27.79 -6.42
CA GLY A 236 -14.25 -28.24 -7.35
C GLY A 236 -14.67 -27.14 -8.32
N THR A 237 -14.78 -25.90 -7.86
CA THR A 237 -15.13 -24.74 -8.71
C THR A 237 -13.92 -23.97 -9.20
N LEU A 238 -12.74 -24.23 -8.64
CA LEU A 238 -11.50 -23.49 -8.84
C LEU A 238 -11.70 -22.00 -8.56
N THR A 239 -12.37 -21.67 -7.46
CA THR A 239 -12.60 -20.27 -7.05
C THR A 239 -12.51 -20.12 -5.54
N PHE A 240 -12.19 -18.91 -5.08
CA PHE A 240 -12.30 -18.54 -3.68
C PHE A 240 -13.76 -18.38 -3.27
N VAL A 241 -14.18 -19.06 -2.20
CA VAL A 241 -15.52 -18.94 -1.63
C VAL A 241 -15.42 -18.42 -0.20
N VAL A 242 -16.34 -17.55 0.20
CA VAL A 242 -16.38 -17.03 1.58
C VAL A 242 -16.50 -18.20 2.55
N HIS A 243 -15.63 -18.24 3.54
CA HIS A 243 -15.55 -19.30 4.54
C HIS A 243 -16.01 -18.83 5.92
N SER A 244 -15.45 -17.72 6.41
CA SER A 244 -15.71 -17.16 7.73
C SER A 244 -15.13 -15.75 7.85
N GLU A 245 -15.20 -15.15 9.03
CA GLU A 245 -14.59 -13.86 9.36
C GLU A 245 -13.73 -13.99 10.62
N ILE A 246 -12.73 -13.12 10.76
CA ILE A 246 -11.94 -13.01 12.00
C ILE A 246 -12.74 -12.15 12.99
N GLN A 247 -13.26 -12.79 14.04
CA GLN A 247 -14.11 -12.11 15.02
C GLN A 247 -13.36 -11.15 15.93
N ASN A 248 -14.08 -10.16 16.46
CA ASN A 248 -13.60 -9.20 17.46
C ASN A 248 -12.42 -8.33 16.99
N VAL A 249 -12.27 -8.15 15.68
CA VAL A 249 -11.27 -7.25 15.10
C VAL A 249 -11.90 -6.51 13.93
N ASP A 250 -11.97 -5.18 14.02
CA ASP A 250 -12.53 -4.34 12.98
C ASP A 250 -11.53 -3.26 12.54
N ASP A 251 -11.74 -2.71 11.34
CA ASP A 251 -10.93 -1.64 10.74
C ASP A 251 -9.44 -1.99 10.64
N VAL A 252 -9.16 -3.27 10.38
CA VAL A 252 -7.83 -3.75 10.01
C VAL A 252 -7.43 -3.11 8.69
N VAL A 253 -6.23 -2.54 8.65
CA VAL A 253 -5.65 -1.87 7.48
C VAL A 253 -4.57 -2.69 6.79
N SER A 254 -4.01 -3.69 7.48
CA SER A 254 -3.05 -4.64 6.92
C SER A 254 -3.08 -5.97 7.67
N VAL A 255 -2.90 -7.07 6.95
CA VAL A 255 -2.82 -8.45 7.43
C VAL A 255 -1.52 -9.04 6.88
N LYS A 256 -0.70 -9.63 7.76
CA LYS A 256 0.50 -10.35 7.35
C LYS A 256 0.60 -11.68 8.09
N ALA A 257 0.83 -12.75 7.36
CA ALA A 257 0.98 -14.08 7.93
C ALA A 257 2.44 -14.33 8.32
N PHE A 258 2.62 -15.13 9.36
CA PHE A 258 3.92 -15.64 9.73
C PHE A 258 3.78 -16.95 10.48
N GLN A 259 4.85 -17.71 10.47
CA GLN A 259 4.95 -18.96 11.22
C GLN A 259 6.06 -18.85 12.24
N VAL A 260 5.81 -19.40 13.42
CA VAL A 260 6.82 -19.64 14.44
C VAL A 260 6.71 -21.11 14.81
N GLU A 261 7.81 -21.85 14.66
CA GLU A 261 7.80 -23.31 14.76
C GLU A 261 6.79 -23.92 13.76
N SER A 262 5.78 -24.64 14.24
CA SER A 262 4.68 -25.20 13.42
C SER A 262 3.39 -24.39 13.50
N ASP A 263 3.37 -23.33 14.28
CA ASP A 263 2.18 -22.54 14.54
C ASP A 263 2.04 -21.40 13.53
N LEU A 264 0.83 -21.26 12.99
CA LEU A 264 0.46 -20.19 12.07
C LEU A 264 -0.16 -19.02 12.84
N PHE A 265 0.30 -17.82 12.51
CA PHE A 265 -0.18 -16.57 13.08
C PHE A 265 -0.49 -15.53 12.00
N LEU A 266 -1.34 -14.56 12.35
CA LEU A 266 -1.49 -13.32 11.60
C LEU A 266 -1.17 -12.13 12.49
N ALA A 267 -0.51 -11.16 11.88
CA ALA A 267 -0.32 -9.82 12.40
C ALA A 267 -1.36 -8.89 11.74
N LEU A 268 -2.24 -8.31 12.54
CA LEU A 268 -3.34 -7.44 12.12
C LEU A 268 -3.03 -5.99 12.53
N ALA A 269 -2.80 -5.14 11.53
CA ALA A 269 -2.56 -3.72 11.72
C ALA A 269 -3.90 -2.96 11.83
N CYS A 270 -4.10 -2.16 12.88
CA CYS A 270 -5.22 -1.23 13.00
C CYS A 270 -4.68 0.19 13.07
N TYR A 271 -5.30 1.16 12.38
CA TYR A 271 -4.77 2.53 12.36
C TYR A 271 -4.75 3.16 13.76
N ILE A 272 -5.83 3.00 14.52
CA ILE A 272 -6.00 3.45 15.91
C ILE A 272 -6.67 2.33 16.69
N GLY A 273 -6.50 2.34 18.02
CA GLY A 273 -6.96 1.26 18.88
C GLY A 273 -5.84 0.26 19.06
N ASP A 274 -6.16 -1.03 19.02
CA ASP A 274 -5.18 -2.09 19.22
C ASP A 274 -5.01 -2.91 17.94
N SER A 275 -3.77 -2.95 17.46
CA SER A 275 -3.30 -3.98 16.57
C SER A 275 -3.25 -5.33 17.27
N LYS A 276 -3.36 -6.43 16.53
CA LYS A 276 -3.49 -7.76 17.13
C LYS A 276 -2.57 -8.77 16.49
N VAL A 277 -2.09 -9.71 17.29
CA VAL A 277 -1.54 -10.98 16.81
C VAL A 277 -2.57 -12.05 17.13
N VAL A 278 -2.96 -12.82 16.12
CA VAL A 278 -3.90 -13.93 16.25
C VAL A 278 -3.23 -15.24 15.82
N LYS A 279 -3.57 -16.34 16.47
CA LYS A 279 -3.06 -17.68 16.19
C LYS A 279 -4.15 -18.56 15.58
N TRP A 280 -3.79 -19.37 14.59
CA TRP A 280 -4.69 -20.40 14.05
C TRP A 280 -4.85 -21.56 15.04
N VAL A 281 -6.06 -21.74 15.56
CA VAL A 281 -6.42 -22.79 16.52
C VAL A 281 -7.80 -23.31 16.18
N ASN A 282 -7.97 -24.64 16.08
CA ASN A 282 -9.28 -25.27 15.84
C ASN A 282 -10.05 -24.69 14.63
N LYS A 283 -9.33 -24.41 13.53
CA LYS A 283 -9.87 -23.83 12.28
C LYS A 283 -10.38 -22.38 12.40
N GLN A 284 -9.93 -21.65 13.40
CA GLN A 284 -10.26 -20.24 13.60
C GLN A 284 -9.03 -19.46 14.08
N PHE A 285 -9.02 -18.15 13.85
CA PHE A 285 -7.99 -17.28 14.42
C PHE A 285 -8.43 -16.77 15.79
N THR A 286 -7.59 -16.99 16.80
CA THR A 286 -7.80 -16.55 18.19
C THR A 286 -6.75 -15.53 18.59
N GLU A 287 -7.15 -14.43 19.21
CA GLU A 287 -6.24 -13.39 19.70
C GLU A 287 -5.27 -13.92 20.77
N ILE A 288 -3.98 -13.59 20.62
CA ILE A 288 -2.93 -13.91 21.61
C ILE A 288 -2.27 -12.67 22.19
N LEU A 289 -2.30 -11.54 21.48
CA LEU A 289 -1.63 -10.31 21.87
C LEU A 289 -2.33 -9.11 21.23
N ALA A 290 -2.55 -8.07 22.04
CA ALA A 290 -2.99 -6.75 21.60
C ALA A 290 -1.84 -5.74 21.77
N LEU A 291 -1.64 -4.89 20.77
CA LEU A 291 -0.56 -3.91 20.68
C LEU A 291 -1.14 -2.52 20.39
N PRO A 292 -0.91 -1.51 21.25
CA PRO A 292 -1.51 -0.19 21.08
C PRO A 292 -1.02 0.51 19.80
N SER A 293 -1.94 0.78 18.89
CA SER A 293 -1.68 1.43 17.61
C SER A 293 -1.87 2.93 17.67
N ARG A 294 -0.87 3.65 17.16
CA ARG A 294 -0.85 5.12 17.07
C ARG A 294 -0.59 5.55 15.64
N GLY A 295 -1.62 5.47 14.79
CA GLY A 295 -1.50 5.69 13.36
C GLY A 295 -0.71 4.56 12.69
N ALA A 296 -1.02 3.30 13.01
CA ALA A 296 -0.29 2.15 12.48
C ALA A 296 -0.84 1.71 11.13
N MET A 297 -0.02 1.78 10.09
CA MET A 297 -0.37 1.32 8.74
C MET A 297 0.13 -0.09 8.45
N ILE A 298 1.02 -0.62 9.30
CA ILE A 298 1.66 -1.91 9.09
C ILE A 298 2.05 -2.53 10.44
N LEU A 299 1.84 -3.84 10.55
CA LEU A 299 2.38 -4.68 11.60
C LEU A 299 3.11 -5.84 10.91
N GLN A 300 4.40 -5.63 10.61
CA GLN A 300 5.15 -6.53 9.75
C GLN A 300 5.90 -7.57 10.60
N PRO A 301 5.59 -8.88 10.48
CA PRO A 301 6.45 -9.93 11.00
C PRO A 301 7.69 -10.06 10.12
N PHE A 302 8.84 -10.32 10.72
CA PHE A 302 10.07 -10.63 10.02
C PHE A 302 10.99 -11.50 10.88
N ALA A 303 11.90 -12.24 10.26
CA ALA A 303 12.81 -13.13 10.98
C ALA A 303 14.24 -13.03 10.45
N PHE A 304 15.18 -13.27 11.36
CA PHE A 304 16.58 -13.50 11.05
C PHE A 304 17.01 -14.78 11.74
N SER A 305 17.40 -15.79 10.94
CA SER A 305 17.69 -17.14 11.44
C SER A 305 16.50 -17.70 12.23
N ASP A 306 16.68 -17.97 13.53
CA ASP A 306 15.69 -18.51 14.47
C ASP A 306 14.95 -17.43 15.27
N ARG A 307 15.32 -16.15 15.09
CA ARG A 307 14.70 -15.04 15.83
C ARG A 307 13.59 -14.39 15.03
N HIS A 308 12.40 -14.38 15.63
CA HIS A 308 11.22 -13.77 15.06
C HIS A 308 10.98 -12.39 15.70
N TYR A 309 10.66 -11.42 14.86
CA TYR A 309 10.42 -10.04 15.24
C TYR A 309 9.09 -9.55 14.66
N LEU A 310 8.61 -8.45 15.22
CA LEU A 310 7.42 -7.76 14.75
C LEU A 310 7.68 -6.26 14.74
N ALA A 311 7.47 -5.59 13.60
CA ALA A 311 7.57 -4.15 13.47
C ALA A 311 6.16 -3.52 13.42
N LEU A 312 5.77 -2.83 14.48
CA LEU A 312 4.57 -2.00 14.53
C LEU A 312 4.94 -0.58 14.10
N GLY A 313 4.58 -0.21 12.86
CA GLY A 313 4.77 1.13 12.33
C GLY A 313 3.87 2.16 13.04
N SER A 314 4.31 3.41 13.15
CA SER A 314 3.51 4.47 13.75
C SER A 314 3.73 5.81 13.05
N ASP A 315 2.63 6.46 12.65
CA ASP A 315 2.65 7.82 12.08
C ASP A 315 2.70 8.91 13.18
N TYR A 316 2.32 8.58 14.43
CA TYR A 316 2.21 9.54 15.53
C TYR A 316 3.26 9.35 16.63
N SER A 317 4.04 8.28 16.60
CA SER A 317 5.06 7.97 17.60
C SER A 317 6.22 7.16 17.00
N PHE A 318 7.05 6.53 17.83
CA PHE A 318 8.12 5.66 17.36
C PHE A 318 7.54 4.35 16.79
N THR A 319 8.21 3.81 15.77
CA THR A 319 7.97 2.43 15.35
C THR A 319 8.51 1.51 16.43
N GLN A 320 7.68 0.55 16.86
CA GLN A 320 8.02 -0.37 17.94
C GLN A 320 8.44 -1.71 17.33
N ILE A 321 9.63 -2.19 17.69
CA ILE A 321 10.13 -3.50 17.33
C ILE A 321 9.93 -4.42 18.53
N TYR A 322 9.30 -5.56 18.30
CA TYR A 322 9.11 -6.62 19.27
C TYR A 322 9.95 -7.84 18.88
N LEU A 323 10.35 -8.61 19.88
CA LEU A 323 11.07 -9.87 19.74
C LEU A 323 10.21 -10.98 20.33
N TRP A 324 10.15 -12.11 19.63
CA TRP A 324 9.47 -13.31 20.09
C TRP A 324 10.23 -13.94 21.26
N ASP A 325 9.48 -14.31 22.29
CA ASP A 325 9.99 -15.01 23.47
C ASP A 325 9.50 -16.47 23.45
N ASN A 326 10.47 -17.38 23.47
CA ASN A 326 10.22 -18.81 23.39
C ASN A 326 9.62 -19.39 24.68
N GLU A 327 9.81 -18.73 25.82
CA GLU A 327 9.24 -19.16 27.10
C GLU A 327 7.77 -18.78 27.21
N THR A 328 7.44 -17.52 26.90
CA THR A 328 6.06 -17.03 26.98
C THR A 328 5.24 -17.31 25.73
N LYS A 329 5.89 -17.70 24.61
CA LYS A 329 5.28 -17.88 23.29
C LYS A 329 4.50 -16.64 22.84
N THR A 330 5.07 -15.47 23.08
CA THR A 330 4.50 -14.15 22.73
C THR A 330 5.60 -13.15 22.35
N PHE A 331 5.20 -11.99 21.83
CA PHE A 331 6.11 -10.89 21.49
C PHE A 331 6.25 -9.89 22.64
N HIS A 332 7.49 -9.52 22.97
CA HIS A 332 7.80 -8.45 23.92
C HIS A 332 8.54 -7.31 23.25
N LYS A 333 8.34 -6.09 23.75
CA LYS A 333 9.00 -4.91 23.19
C LYS A 333 10.51 -5.04 23.30
N PHE A 334 11.19 -4.97 22.17
CA PHE A 334 12.64 -5.07 22.05
C PHE A 334 13.30 -3.70 21.92
N LYS A 335 12.81 -2.86 21.01
CA LYS A 335 13.42 -1.56 20.69
C LYS A 335 12.45 -0.59 20.03
N ASP A 336 12.69 0.70 20.20
CA ASP A 336 12.04 1.75 19.41
C ASP A 336 12.96 2.22 18.29
N VAL A 337 12.40 2.41 17.09
CA VAL A 337 13.09 3.01 15.94
C VAL A 337 12.28 4.17 15.38
N TYR A 338 12.98 5.17 14.86
CA TYR A 338 12.33 6.32 14.26
C TYR A 338 12.26 6.15 12.74
N VAL A 339 11.04 5.96 12.23
CA VAL A 339 10.72 6.01 10.80
C VAL A 339 9.50 6.92 10.66
N GLN A 340 9.59 7.92 9.79
CA GLN A 340 8.48 8.85 9.57
C GLN A 340 7.43 8.20 8.66
N SER A 341 6.19 8.02 9.14
CA SER A 341 5.09 7.43 8.37
C SER A 341 5.49 6.13 7.62
N PRO A 342 5.87 5.06 8.34
CA PRO A 342 6.31 3.80 7.73
C PRO A 342 5.17 3.12 6.97
N ARG A 343 5.46 2.51 5.81
CA ARG A 343 4.46 1.77 5.01
C ARG A 343 4.79 0.30 4.79
N SER A 344 6.05 -0.09 4.91
CA SER A 344 6.48 -1.48 4.82
C SER A 344 7.81 -1.68 5.55
N PHE A 345 8.07 -2.92 5.95
CA PHE A 345 9.37 -3.39 6.37
C PHE A 345 9.69 -4.65 5.55
N THR A 346 10.89 -4.70 4.96
CA THR A 346 11.27 -5.83 4.10
C THR A 346 12.67 -6.28 4.45
N VAL A 347 12.81 -7.57 4.73
CA VAL A 347 14.11 -8.19 5.01
C VAL A 347 14.84 -8.48 3.70
N VAL A 348 16.11 -8.12 3.67
CA VAL A 348 17.03 -8.48 2.60
C VAL A 348 18.28 -9.09 3.24
N THR A 349 18.50 -10.36 3.00
CA THR A 349 19.67 -11.09 3.51
C THR A 349 20.60 -11.43 2.36
N THR A 350 21.89 -11.19 2.57
CA THR A 350 23.00 -11.63 1.74
C THR A 350 23.78 -12.70 2.50
N ASP A 351 24.73 -13.37 1.86
CA ASP A 351 25.57 -14.40 2.49
C ASP A 351 26.29 -13.94 3.77
N ARG A 352 26.45 -12.63 3.97
CA ARG A 352 27.24 -12.06 5.09
C ARG A 352 26.46 -11.09 5.97
N ARG A 353 25.38 -10.50 5.47
CA ARG A 353 24.72 -9.36 6.11
C ARG A 353 23.23 -9.40 5.90
N SER A 354 22.53 -8.96 6.92
CA SER A 354 21.08 -8.92 6.98
C SER A 354 20.62 -7.49 7.16
N PHE A 355 19.67 -7.07 6.32
CA PHE A 355 19.14 -5.71 6.32
C PHE A 355 17.62 -5.71 6.45
N ILE A 356 17.09 -4.65 7.03
CA ILE A 356 15.66 -4.32 7.01
C ILE A 356 15.52 -2.99 6.27
N PHE A 357 14.80 -3.01 5.16
CA PHE A 357 14.38 -1.81 4.45
C PHE A 357 13.05 -1.35 5.03
N SER A 358 12.93 -0.08 5.35
CA SER A 358 11.67 0.54 5.77
C SER A 358 11.30 1.67 4.82
N SER A 359 10.11 1.57 4.22
CA SER A 359 9.59 2.62 3.36
C SER A 359 8.96 3.75 4.18
N SER A 360 9.07 4.98 3.71
CA SER A 360 8.53 6.17 4.38
C SER A 360 7.65 6.96 3.42
N LEU A 361 6.40 7.23 3.81
CA LEU A 361 5.47 8.00 2.98
C LEU A 361 5.81 9.50 2.93
N LYS A 362 6.27 10.06 4.05
CA LYS A 362 6.50 11.51 4.21
C LYS A 362 7.97 11.90 4.44
N GLY A 363 8.82 10.93 4.72
CA GLY A 363 10.24 11.11 5.03
C GLY A 363 11.14 10.36 4.06
N LYS A 364 12.32 9.96 4.54
CA LYS A 364 13.27 9.14 3.78
C LYS A 364 13.07 7.68 4.13
N SER A 365 13.06 6.80 3.13
CA SER A 365 13.19 5.37 3.36
C SER A 365 14.53 5.07 4.04
N LEU A 366 14.53 4.13 4.97
CA LEU A 366 15.68 3.78 5.80
C LEU A 366 16.11 2.34 5.56
N VAL A 367 17.38 2.08 5.78
CA VAL A 367 17.95 0.72 5.77
C VAL A 367 18.62 0.52 7.12
N PHE A 368 18.25 -0.56 7.81
CA PHE A 368 18.83 -0.98 9.07
C PHE A 368 19.65 -2.23 8.84
N GLU A 369 20.88 -2.28 9.35
CA GLU A 369 21.66 -3.51 9.38
C GLU A 369 21.35 -4.27 10.68
N HIS A 370 21.06 -5.56 10.56
CA HIS A 370 20.92 -6.46 11.69
C HIS A 370 22.30 -7.02 12.03
N ILE A 371 22.79 -6.68 13.22
CA ILE A 371 24.11 -7.10 13.71
C ILE A 371 23.89 -7.98 14.93
N PHE A 372 24.34 -9.22 14.85
CA PHE A 372 24.41 -10.12 15.99
C PHE A 372 25.66 -9.81 16.80
N VAL A 373 25.49 -9.52 18.08
CA VAL A 373 26.59 -9.38 19.04
C VAL A 373 26.46 -10.52 20.03
N ASP A 374 27.35 -11.50 19.92
CA ASP A 374 27.48 -12.54 20.93
C ASP A 374 28.13 -11.92 22.18
N LEU A 375 27.41 -11.97 23.29
CA LEU A 375 27.89 -11.48 24.59
C LEU A 375 28.30 -12.63 25.51
N SER A 376 28.28 -13.88 25.04
CA SER A 376 28.84 -14.99 25.78
C SER A 376 30.36 -14.90 25.77
N LEU A 377 30.91 -14.51 26.91
CA LEU A 377 32.34 -14.48 27.24
C LEU A 377 32.75 -15.77 27.96
#